data_AF-A0A8T7EJR7-F1
#
_entry.id   AF-A0A8T7EJR7-F1
#
_cell.length_a   1.000
_cell.length_b   1.000
_cell.length_c   1.000
_cell.angle_alpha   90.00
_cell.angle_beta   90.00
_cell.angle_gamma   90.00
#
_symmetry.space_group_name_H-M   'P 1'
#
loop_
_entity.id
_entity.type
_entity.pdbx_description
1 polymer ?
#
loop_
_entity_poly.entity_id
_entity_poly.type
_entity_poly.pdbx_seq_one_letter_code
_entity_poly.pdbx_strand_id
1 'polypeptide(L)' 'MAFNNSATHRTPLCVAMTNSATEDWHWLQAVDDEFAELSYPSLAQTDDGVIHLLYTYRRQTIHYARFDLDWLTQGSLL' A
#
# COMPACT_ATOMS: atom_id res chain seq x y z
N MET A 1 1.22 -0.52 6.60
CA MET A 1 1.29 -1.84 5.96
C MET A 1 0.84 -1.72 4.51
N ALA A 2 1.47 -2.46 3.59
CA ALA A 2 1.03 -2.60 2.21
C ALA A 2 0.57 -4.05 1.98
N PHE A 3 -0.59 -4.25 1.35
CA PHE A 3 -1.22 -5.56 1.20
C PHE A 3 -2.24 -5.57 0.07
N ASN A 4 -2.57 -6.76 -0.45
CA ASN A 4 -3.71 -6.88 -1.36
C ASN A 4 -5.00 -6.93 -0.54
N ASN A 5 -5.92 -5.98 -0.74
CA ASN A 5 -7.19 -5.96 -0.02
C ASN A 5 -8.21 -6.93 -0.66
N SER A 6 -7.84 -8.20 -0.69
CA SER A 6 -8.66 -9.30 -1.19
C SER A 6 -8.18 -10.60 -0.56
N ALA A 7 -9.12 -11.46 -0.17
CA ALA A 7 -8.79 -12.77 0.38
C ALA A 7 -8.30 -13.76 -0.69
N THR A 8 -8.60 -13.51 -1.96
CA THR A 8 -8.36 -14.47 -3.06
C THR A 8 -7.62 -13.89 -4.24
N HIS A 9 -7.55 -12.56 -4.37
CA HIS A 9 -6.91 -11.89 -5.49
C HIS A 9 -5.64 -11.14 -5.05
N ARG A 10 -4.73 -10.95 -6.00
CA ARG A 10 -3.52 -10.13 -5.81
C ARG A 10 -3.75 -8.68 -6.23
N THR A 11 -4.94 -8.16 -5.95
CA THR A 11 -5.43 -6.82 -6.30
C THR A 11 -6.70 -6.51 -5.49
N PRO A 12 -7.01 -5.24 -5.16
CA PRO A 12 -6.15 -4.06 -5.32
C PRO A 12 -4.96 -4.10 -4.35
N LEU A 13 -3.87 -3.44 -4.71
CA LEU A 13 -2.77 -3.19 -3.79
C LEU A 13 -3.08 -1.93 -2.97
N CYS A 14 -3.27 -2.10 -1.68
CA CYS A 14 -3.59 -1.02 -0.76
C CYS A 14 -2.48 -0.78 0.26
N VAL A 15 -2.49 0.43 0.82
CA VAL A 15 -1.71 0.79 2.01
C VAL A 15 -2.70 1.21 3.11
N ALA A 16 -2.41 0.78 4.34
CA ALA A 16 -3.12 1.21 5.54
C ALA A 16 -2.11 1.56 6.64
N MET A 17 -2.51 2.42 7.56
CA MET A 17 -1.68 2.85 8.68
C MET A 17 -2.44 2.66 10.00
N THR A 18 -1.72 2.36 11.06
CA THR A 18 -2.25 2.35 12.42
C THR A 18 -1.36 3.21 13.31
N ASN A 19 -2.00 3.91 14.26
CA ASN A 19 -1.29 4.62 15.34
C ASN A 19 -1.25 3.78 16.63
N SER A 20 -1.86 2.59 16.64
CA SER A 20 -1.94 1.73 17.80
C SER A 20 -1.02 0.53 17.68
N ALA A 21 -0.56 0.04 18.83
CA ALA A 21 0.15 -1.23 18.90
C ALA A 21 -0.80 -2.44 18.75
N THR A 22 -2.11 -2.20 18.72
CA THR A 22 -3.18 -3.20 18.73
C THR A 22 -3.73 -3.53 17.33
N GLU A 23 -3.05 -3.10 16.26
CA GLU A 23 -3.44 -3.35 14.87
C GLU A 23 -4.83 -2.77 14.49
N ASP A 24 -5.22 -1.65 15.10
CA ASP A 24 -6.40 -0.91 14.66
C ASP A 24 -6.04 -0.15 13.37
N TRP A 25 -6.17 -0.83 12.24
CA TRP A 25 -5.81 -0.29 10.93
C TRP A 25 -6.84 0.75 10.47
N HIS A 26 -6.32 1.89 10.01
CA HIS A 26 -7.08 3.02 9.47
C HIS A 26 -6.46 3.50 8.15
N TRP A 27 -7.10 4.51 7.53
CA TRP A 27 -6.61 5.21 6.35
C TRP A 27 -6.24 4.25 5.21
N LEU A 28 -7.23 3.52 4.72
CA LEU A 28 -7.05 2.59 3.61
C LEU A 28 -7.03 3.36 2.29
N GLN A 29 -5.96 3.19 1.52
CA GLN A 29 -5.89 3.75 0.18
C GLN A 29 -5.34 2.75 -0.82
N ALA A 30 -6.01 2.62 -1.97
CA ALA A 30 -5.51 1.86 -3.10
C ALA A 30 -4.37 2.64 -3.77
N VAL A 31 -3.23 1.98 -3.95
CA VAL A 31 -2.10 2.52 -4.72
C VAL A 31 -2.18 2.06 -6.18
N ASP A 32 -2.69 0.84 -6.40
CA ASP A 32 -2.94 0.27 -7.71
C ASP A 32 -4.16 -0.67 -7.61
N ASP A 33 -5.19 -0.39 -8.42
CA ASP A 33 -6.45 -1.12 -8.47
C ASP A 33 -6.66 -1.90 -9.78
N GLU A 34 -5.62 -2.01 -10.61
CA GLU A 34 -5.70 -2.79 -11.82
C GLU A 34 -5.97 -4.26 -11.47
N PHE A 35 -6.88 -4.91 -12.22
CA PHE A 35 -7.13 -6.34 -12.09
C PHE A 35 -5.96 -7.16 -12.67
N ALA A 36 -4.84 -7.13 -11.97
CA ALA A 36 -3.57 -7.74 -12.33
C ALA A 36 -2.95 -8.44 -11.11
N GLU A 37 -1.84 -9.14 -11.34
CA GLU A 37 -1.11 -9.79 -10.26
C GLU A 37 -0.11 -8.82 -9.61
N LEU A 38 -0.55 -8.11 -8.56
CA LEU A 38 0.27 -7.16 -7.80
C LEU A 38 0.81 -7.85 -6.54
N SER A 39 2.12 -8.07 -6.47
CA SER A 39 2.70 -9.02 -5.52
C SER A 39 3.90 -8.48 -4.76
N TYR A 40 4.15 -9.05 -3.57
CA TYR A 40 5.35 -8.83 -2.77
C TYR A 40 5.67 -7.34 -2.54
N PRO A 41 4.73 -6.58 -1.92
CA PRO A 41 4.99 -5.18 -1.63
C PRO A 41 6.12 -5.02 -0.61
N SER A 42 6.93 -3.98 -0.78
CA SER A 42 7.96 -3.56 0.16
C SER A 42 7.86 -2.06 0.38
N LEU A 43 7.84 -1.66 1.64
CA LEU A 43 7.77 -0.26 2.06
C LEU A 43 9.08 0.19 2.68
N ALA A 44 9.48 1.42 2.37
CA ALA A 44 10.53 2.16 3.07
C ALA A 44 10.09 3.60 3.26
N GLN A 45 10.29 4.16 4.45
CA GLN A 45 10.06 5.58 4.73
C GLN A 45 11.39 6.27 4.97
N THR A 46 11.58 7.43 4.35
CA THR A 46 12.73 8.31 4.56
C THR A 46 12.44 9.33 5.67
N ASP A 47 13.50 9.94 6.21
CA ASP A 47 13.41 10.86 7.35
C ASP A 47 12.61 12.14 7.04
N ASP A 48 12.46 12.50 5.76
CA ASP A 48 11.62 13.61 5.29
C ASP A 48 10.13 13.22 5.15
N GLY A 49 9.77 12.00 5.54
CA GLY A 49 8.38 11.52 5.57
C GLY A 49 7.89 10.90 4.27
N VAL A 50 8.72 10.85 3.22
CA VAL A 50 8.35 10.20 1.95
C VAL A 50 8.30 8.68 2.15
N ILE A 51 7.21 8.07 1.69
CA ILE A 51 7.00 6.64 1.69
C ILE A 51 7.21 6.12 0.27
N HIS A 52 8.14 5.18 0.15
CA HIS A 52 8.48 4.45 -1.05
C HIS A 52 7.82 3.08 -1.00
N LEU A 53 7.05 2.74 -2.04
CA LEU A 53 6.47 1.42 -2.24
C LEU A 53 7.02 0.79 -3.51
N LEU A 54 7.58 -0.40 -3.39
CA LEU A 54 7.95 -1.27 -4.50
C LEU A 54 7.04 -2.49 -4.50
N TYR A 55 6.64 -2.96 -5.68
CA TYR A 55 5.88 -4.20 -5.81
C TYR A 55 6.15 -4.85 -7.16
N THR A 56 5.98 -6.17 -7.21
CA THR A 56 6.06 -6.95 -8.44
C THR A 56 4.76 -6.83 -9.21
N TYR A 57 4.82 -6.37 -10.46
CA TYR A 57 3.67 -6.30 -11.36
C TYR A 57 3.70 -7.47 -12.34
N ARG A 58 2.63 -8.28 -12.32
CA ARG A 58 2.43 -9.47 -13.19
C ARG A 58 3.58 -10.49 -13.17
N ARG A 59 4.44 -10.48 -12.14
CA ARG A 59 5.72 -11.22 -12.08
C ARG A 59 6.69 -10.94 -13.24
N GLN A 60 6.60 -9.75 -13.83
CA GLN A 60 7.40 -9.37 -15.01
C GLN A 60 8.29 -8.16 -14.71
N THR A 61 7.76 -7.18 -13.99
CA THR A 61 8.45 -5.93 -13.69
C THR A 61 8.31 -5.58 -12.22
N ILE A 62 9.18 -4.67 -11.75
CA ILE A 62 8.99 -4.00 -10.48
C ILE A 62 8.37 -2.64 -10.77
N HIS A 63 7.22 -2.38 -10.17
CA HIS A 63 6.60 -1.07 -10.15
C HIS A 63 6.99 -0.33 -8.87
N TYR A 64 6.94 1.00 -8.97
CA TYR A 64 7.31 1.93 -7.91
C TYR A 64 6.23 2.99 -7.75
N ALA A 65 5.83 3.23 -6.51
CA ALA A 65 4.98 4.35 -6.11
C ALA A 65 5.65 5.13 -4.98
N ARG A 66 5.37 6.44 -4.93
CA ARG A 66 5.80 7.30 -3.83
C ARG A 66 4.65 8.19 -3.39
N PHE A 67 4.53 8.39 -2.09
CA PHE A 67 3.50 9.20 -1.48
C PHE A 67 3.97 9.63 -0.08
N ASP A 68 3.25 10.55 0.55
CA ASP A 68 3.49 10.99 1.92
C ASP A 68 2.30 10.60 2.82
N LEU A 69 2.40 10.95 4.10
CA LEU A 69 1.32 10.70 5.07
C LEU A 69 0.08 11.55 4.79
N ASP A 70 0.23 12.74 4.22
CA ASP A 70 -0.90 13.61 3.88
C ASP A 70 -1.76 12.98 2.79
N TRP A 71 -1.13 12.35 1.78
CA TRP A 71 -1.84 11.56 0.78
C TRP A 71 -2.56 10.37 1.43
N LEU A 72 -1.83 9.58 2.23
CA LEU A 72 -2.38 8.37 2.86
C LEU A 72 -3.58 8.65 3.76
N THR A 73 -3.53 9.74 4.53
CA THR A 73 -4.59 10.12 5.49
C THR A 73 -5.83 10.72 4.85
N GLN A 74 -5.80 11.03 3.54
CA GLN A 74 -7.00 11.36 2.76
C GLN A 74 -7.81 10.12 2.35
N GLY A 75 -7.23 8.92 2.51
CA GLY A 75 -7.93 7.65 2.31
C GLY A 75 -9.10 7.46 3.28
N SER A 76 -10.07 6.67 2.86
CA SER A 76 -11.26 6.37 3.66
C SER A 76 -10.89 5.59 4.93
N LEU A 77 -11.64 5.81 6.00
CA LEU A 77 -11.64 4.89 7.15
C LEU A 77 -12.25 3.55 6.71
N LEU A 78 -11.71 2.45 7.24
CA LEU A 78 -12.26 1.09 7.09
C LEU A 78 -13.62 0.96 7.78
#